data_AF-A0A1D6EF86-F1
#
_entry.id   AF-A0A1D6EF86-F1
#
_cell.length_a   1.000
_cell.length_b   1.000
_cell.length_c   1.000
_cell.angle_alpha   90.00
_cell.angle_beta   90.00
_cell.angle_gamma   90.00
#
_symmetry.space_group_name_H-M   'P 1'
#
loop_
_entity.id
_entity.type
_entity.pdbx_description
1 polymer ?
#
loop_
_entity_poly.entity_id
_entity_poly.type
_entity_poly.pdbx_seq_one_letter_code
_entity_poly.pdbx_strand_id
1 'polypeptide(L)'
;MGTHWNSKVCGGDILILVRVHLYFVLCMVTLRGDFAWYKALNTKTGMKLRFQGPSSLVCSMAITNEMLFAGTGDGRIMAWRFPAKDSNTEPVLILSGHQRPVISLSILARRLYSGSLDKSIKAWDLTTRQCVQTLSEHKASVTSVLCWDEKLLSCSLDKTVKL
;
A
#
# COMPACT_ATOMS: atom_id res chain seq x y z
N MET A 1 -19.28 4.31 2.04
CA MET A 1 -18.65 5.44 2.77
C MET A 1 -17.44 5.89 1.97
N GLY A 2 -17.42 7.14 1.51
CA GLY A 2 -16.31 7.66 0.69
C GLY A 2 -14.99 7.70 1.45
N THR A 3 -13.95 7.12 0.88
CA THR A 3 -12.55 7.30 1.31
C THR A 3 -12.10 8.68 0.85
N HIS A 4 -11.98 9.62 1.78
CA HIS A 4 -11.37 10.92 1.51
C HIS A 4 -9.85 10.79 1.53
N TRP A 5 -9.22 11.09 0.40
CA TRP A 5 -7.77 11.19 0.27
C TRP A 5 -7.36 12.64 0.51
N ASN A 6 -6.36 12.86 1.36
CA ASN A 6 -5.68 14.15 1.41
C ASN A 6 -4.19 13.90 1.59
N SER A 7 -3.41 14.36 0.62
CA SER A 7 -1.95 14.31 0.61
C SER A 7 -1.43 15.71 0.89
N LYS A 8 -0.57 15.86 1.90
CA LYS A 8 0.13 17.11 2.16
C LYS A 8 1.62 16.83 2.21
N VAL A 9 2.38 17.57 1.41
CA VAL A 9 3.84 17.56 1.46
C VAL A 9 4.27 18.51 2.58
N CYS A 10 4.98 18.01 3.58
CA CYS A 10 5.59 18.85 4.62
C CYS A 10 7.08 18.53 4.69
N GLY A 11 7.94 19.48 4.30
CA GLY A 11 9.39 19.41 4.53
C GLY A 11 10.13 18.27 3.82
N GLY A 12 9.61 17.77 2.70
CA GLY A 12 10.17 16.62 1.97
C GLY A 12 9.47 15.28 2.27
N ASP A 13 8.55 15.25 3.23
CA ASP A 13 7.83 14.05 3.62
C ASP A 13 6.52 13.92 2.82
N ILE A 14 6.28 12.73 2.27
CA ILE A 14 5.00 12.36 1.65
C ILE A 14 4.12 11.73 2.73
N LEU A 15 2.98 12.37 2.99
CA LEU A 15 1.99 11.91 3.94
C LEU A 15 0.92 11.09 3.19
N ILE A 16 0.80 9.79 3.51
CA ILE A 16 -0.28 8.94 2.99
C ILE A 16 -1.22 8.63 4.15
N LEU A 17 -2.47 9.07 4.00
CA LEU A 17 -3.50 8.91 5.03
C LEU A 17 -4.41 7.73 4.64
N VAL A 18 -4.37 6.64 5.41
CA VAL A 18 -5.29 5.51 5.23
C VAL A 18 -6.33 5.57 6.35
N ARG A 19 -7.61 5.70 5.96
CA ARG A 19 -8.74 5.64 6.88
C ARG A 19 -9.12 4.17 7.10
N VAL A 20 -9.00 3.69 8.33
CA VAL A 20 -9.43 2.35 8.74
C VAL A 20 -10.72 2.46 9.56
N HIS A 21 -11.54 1.42 9.56
CA HIS A 21 -12.78 1.35 10.34
C HIS A 21 -12.58 1.82 11.79
N LEU A 22 -13.25 2.93 12.08
CA LEU A 22 -13.40 3.69 13.33
C LEU A 22 -12.17 4.28 14.02
N TYR A 23 -10.94 3.78 13.84
CA TYR A 23 -9.70 4.41 14.34
C TYR A 23 -8.53 4.01 13.40
N PHE A 24 -7.30 4.52 13.51
CA PHE A 24 -6.09 4.14 12.71
C PHE A 24 -5.90 4.81 11.32
N VAL A 25 -4.70 5.04 10.77
CA VAL A 25 -3.29 5.17 11.23
C VAL A 25 -2.64 6.20 10.29
N LEU A 26 -1.94 7.20 10.82
CA LEU A 26 -1.15 8.14 10.00
C LEU A 26 0.22 7.51 9.76
N CYS A 27 0.60 7.21 8.51
CA CYS A 27 1.97 6.84 8.18
C CYS A 27 2.71 8.03 7.58
N MET A 28 3.78 8.48 8.24
CA MET A 28 4.68 9.51 7.74
C MET A 28 5.97 8.83 7.31
N VAL A 29 6.34 8.97 6.03
CA VAL A 29 7.62 8.51 5.52
C VAL A 29 8.54 9.72 5.46
N THR A 30 9.60 9.68 6.27
CA THR A 30 10.63 10.72 6.27
C THR A 30 11.88 10.14 5.66
N LEU A 31 12.34 10.74 4.56
CA LEU A 31 13.63 10.45 3.96
C LEU A 31 14.70 11.22 4.74
N ARG A 32 15.38 10.58 5.70
CA ARG A 32 16.61 11.14 6.28
C ARG A 32 17.76 10.15 6.12
N GLY A 33 18.62 10.40 5.14
CA GLY A 33 19.86 9.64 4.91
C GLY A 33 19.63 8.24 4.33
N ASP A 34 20.61 7.35 4.55
CA ASP A 34 20.69 6.01 3.96
C ASP A 34 19.64 5.01 4.49
N PHE A 35 18.84 5.40 5.48
CA PHE A 35 17.80 4.54 6.08
C PHE A 35 16.44 5.23 6.02
N ALA A 36 15.56 4.75 5.14
CA ALA A 36 14.15 5.07 5.18
C ALA A 36 13.50 4.29 6.33
N TRP A 37 12.76 4.97 7.20
CA TRP A 37 11.92 4.33 8.20
C TRP A 37 10.47 4.76 8.00
N TYR A 38 9.54 3.88 8.36
CA TYR A 38 8.12 4.15 8.31
C TYR A 38 7.63 4.47 9.70
N LYS A 39 6.93 5.59 9.90
CA LYS A 39 6.29 5.90 11.19
C LYS A 39 4.80 5.65 11.12
N ALA A 40 4.27 4.69 11.85
CA ALA A 40 2.83 4.56 12.08
C ALA A 40 2.44 5.25 13.40
N LEU A 41 1.43 6.13 13.36
CA LEU A 41 0.86 6.77 14.54
C LEU A 41 -0.51 6.18 14.87
N ASN A 42 -0.66 5.72 16.10
CA ASN A 42 -1.96 5.45 16.70
C ASN A 42 -2.60 6.78 17.12
N THR A 43 -3.72 7.14 16.52
CA THR A 43 -4.40 8.43 16.77
C THR A 43 -5.11 8.51 18.13
N LYS A 44 -5.37 7.36 18.77
CA LYS A 44 -5.97 7.31 20.12
C LYS A 44 -4.92 7.43 21.21
N THR A 45 -3.83 6.69 21.08
CA THR A 45 -2.82 6.60 22.15
C THR A 45 -1.62 7.50 21.91
N GLY A 46 -1.48 8.08 20.72
CA GLY A 46 -0.27 8.81 20.31
C GLY A 46 0.95 7.92 20.09
N MET A 47 0.81 6.58 20.22
CA MET A 47 1.91 5.63 20.07
C MET A 47 2.47 5.69 18.65
N LYS A 48 3.79 5.86 18.53
CA LYS A 48 4.53 5.88 17.27
C LYS A 48 5.32 4.59 17.13
N LEU A 49 5.05 3.84 16.07
CA LEU A 49 5.85 2.67 15.68
C LEU A 49 6.77 3.06 14.55
N ARG A 50 8.00 2.53 14.54
CA ARG A 50 8.93 2.65 13.42
C ARG A 50 9.11 1.29 12.77
N PHE A 51 9.12 1.25 11.44
CA PHE A 51 9.50 0.05 10.71
C PHE A 51 10.71 0.38 9.85
N GLN A 52 11.65 -0.55 9.75
CA GLN A 52 12.76 -0.41 8.80
C GLN A 52 12.18 -0.47 7.40
N GLY A 53 12.37 0.61 6.65
CA GLY A 53 11.86 0.76 5.31
C GLY A 53 12.81 0.17 4.26
N PRO A 54 12.28 -0.30 3.11
CA PRO A 54 13.03 -0.50 1.89
C PRO A 54 13.69 0.82 1.46
N SER A 55 14.69 0.67 0.61
CA SER A 55 15.42 1.75 -0.05
C SER A 55 14.58 2.59 -1.04
N SER A 56 13.25 2.64 -0.90
CA SER A 56 12.33 3.27 -1.85
C SER A 56 11.13 3.94 -1.18
N LEU A 57 10.49 4.87 -1.90
CA LEU A 57 9.30 5.60 -1.46
C LEU A 57 8.12 4.65 -1.22
N VAL A 58 7.27 4.94 -0.23
CA VAL A 58 5.93 4.33 -0.16
C VAL A 58 4.99 5.18 -0.97
N CYS A 59 4.28 4.55 -1.88
CA CYS A 59 3.31 5.20 -2.75
C CYS A 59 1.87 4.83 -2.38
N SER A 60 1.66 3.71 -1.69
CA SER A 60 0.33 3.25 -1.28
C SER A 60 0.41 2.37 -0.03
N MET A 61 -0.69 2.28 0.70
CA MET A 61 -0.79 1.41 1.87
C MET A 61 -2.16 0.77 1.96
N ALA A 62 -2.21 -0.43 2.50
CA ALA A 62 -3.43 -1.13 2.88
C ALA A 62 -3.19 -1.88 4.18
N ILE A 63 -4.26 -2.23 4.90
CA ILE A 63 -4.14 -2.89 6.20
C ILE A 63 -5.22 -3.95 6.35
N THR A 64 -4.87 -5.00 7.07
CA THR A 64 -5.75 -6.05 7.57
C THR A 64 -5.66 -6.09 9.08
N ASN A 65 -6.43 -6.98 9.73
CA ASN A 65 -6.34 -7.15 11.17
C ASN A 65 -4.96 -7.59 11.67
N GLU A 66 -4.13 -8.18 10.81
CA GLU A 66 -2.85 -8.77 11.20
C GLU A 66 -1.64 -8.17 10.48
N MET A 67 -1.84 -7.47 9.37
CA MET A 67 -0.76 -7.02 8.50
C MET A 67 -1.00 -5.63 7.94
N LEU A 68 0.04 -4.80 8.00
CA LEU A 68 0.17 -3.57 7.23
C LEU A 68 0.90 -3.89 5.92
N PHE A 69 0.41 -3.37 4.81
CA PHE A 69 1.01 -3.48 3.49
C PHE A 69 1.41 -2.10 2.98
N ALA A 70 2.55 -2.01 2.31
CA ALA A 70 3.03 -0.80 1.66
C ALA A 70 3.49 -1.12 0.23
N GLY A 71 2.89 -0.46 -0.75
CA GLY A 71 3.33 -0.47 -2.14
C GLY A 71 4.43 0.57 -2.34
N THR A 72 5.52 0.18 -2.98
CA THR A 72 6.76 0.95 -2.99
C THR A 72 7.12 1.45 -4.39
N GLY A 73 8.01 2.44 -4.44
CA GLY A 73 8.51 3.04 -5.68
C GLY A 73 9.38 2.10 -6.54
N ASP A 74 9.93 1.03 -5.96
CA ASP A 74 10.69 0.00 -6.67
C ASP A 74 9.80 -1.15 -7.19
N GLY A 75 8.47 -0.99 -7.15
CA GLY A 75 7.53 -1.99 -7.70
C GLY A 75 7.27 -3.19 -6.79
N ARG A 76 7.68 -3.12 -5.53
CA ARG A 76 7.41 -4.15 -4.51
C ARG A 76 6.20 -3.81 -3.67
N ILE A 77 5.69 -4.81 -2.96
CA ILE A 77 4.76 -4.63 -1.87
C ILE A 77 5.33 -5.33 -0.66
N MET A 78 5.52 -4.59 0.42
CA MET A 78 6.07 -5.11 1.66
C MET A 78 4.96 -5.22 2.69
N ALA A 79 5.05 -6.22 3.56
CA ALA A 79 4.12 -6.36 4.66
C ALA A 79 4.82 -6.60 6.00
N TRP A 80 4.21 -6.08 7.06
CA TRP A 80 4.64 -6.23 8.44
C TRP A 80 3.48 -6.73 9.28
N ARG A 81 3.77 -7.54 10.30
CA ARG A 81 2.76 -7.88 11.31
C ARG A 81 2.32 -6.61 12.05
N PHE A 82 1.01 -6.43 12.19
CA PHE A 82 0.41 -5.29 12.87
C PHE A 82 -0.80 -5.75 13.71
N PRO A 83 -0.91 -5.32 14.99
CA PRO A 83 0.09 -4.54 15.72
C PRO A 83 1.38 -5.32 15.93
N ALA A 84 2.52 -4.63 15.83
CA ALA A 84 3.81 -5.25 16.08
C ALA A 84 3.97 -5.53 17.58
N LYS A 85 4.49 -6.70 17.94
CA LYS A 85 4.86 -7.00 19.34
C LYS A 85 6.08 -6.19 19.78
N ASP A 86 7.03 -6.02 18.85
CA ASP A 86 8.30 -5.32 19.07
C ASP A 86 8.47 -4.17 18.06
N SER A 87 9.21 -3.14 18.47
CA SER A 87 9.30 -1.84 17.80
C SER A 87 10.19 -1.79 16.55
N ASN A 88 10.69 -2.93 16.06
CA ASN A 88 11.74 -2.94 15.04
C ASN A 88 11.67 -4.19 14.13
N THR A 89 10.56 -4.37 13.42
CA THR A 89 10.38 -5.56 12.58
C THR A 89 10.77 -5.30 11.12
N GLU A 90 11.63 -6.17 10.59
CA GLU A 90 11.79 -6.38 9.16
C GLU A 90 10.45 -6.79 8.51
N PRO A 91 10.26 -6.53 7.21
CA PRO A 91 9.09 -7.03 6.49
C PRO A 91 8.99 -8.55 6.62
N VAL A 92 7.80 -9.05 6.97
CA VAL A 92 7.52 -10.49 7.05
C VAL A 92 7.13 -11.09 5.70
N LEU A 93 6.84 -10.23 4.71
CA LEU A 93 6.46 -10.59 3.36
C LEU A 93 6.93 -9.51 2.38
N ILE A 94 7.46 -9.94 1.23
CA ILE A 94 7.79 -9.09 0.10
C ILE A 94 7.17 -9.72 -1.15
N LEU A 95 6.21 -9.02 -1.76
CA LEU A 95 5.61 -9.40 -3.04
C LEU A 95 6.29 -8.60 -4.14
N SER A 96 6.93 -9.29 -5.07
CA SER A 96 7.66 -8.70 -6.19
C SER A 96 7.02 -9.11 -7.52
N GLY A 97 6.99 -8.19 -8.49
CA GLY A 97 6.54 -8.51 -9.84
C GLY A 97 6.10 -7.30 -10.66
N HIS A 98 5.68 -6.21 -10.03
CA HIS A 98 5.47 -4.96 -10.76
C HIS A 98 6.82 -4.37 -11.19
N GLN A 99 6.84 -3.75 -12.36
CA GLN A 99 8.06 -3.19 -12.96
C GLN A 99 8.23 -1.70 -12.67
N ARG A 100 7.22 -1.07 -12.07
CA ARG A 100 7.16 0.35 -11.74
C ARG A 100 6.40 0.55 -10.43
N PRO A 101 6.45 1.75 -9.80
CA PRO A 101 5.83 2.02 -8.51
C PRO A 101 4.41 1.45 -8.33
N VAL A 102 4.16 0.84 -7.17
CA VAL A 102 2.83 0.37 -6.78
C VAL A 102 2.11 1.50 -6.04
N ILE A 103 1.20 2.16 -6.76
CA ILE A 103 0.58 3.42 -6.32
C ILE A 103 -0.84 3.25 -5.79
N SER A 104 -1.40 2.05 -5.85
CA SER A 104 -2.70 1.75 -5.23
C SER A 104 -2.75 0.31 -4.73
N LEU A 105 -3.32 0.12 -3.55
CA LEU A 105 -3.56 -1.20 -2.95
C LEU A 105 -5.02 -1.28 -2.49
N SER A 106 -5.65 -2.42 -2.71
CA SER A 106 -6.96 -2.76 -2.16
C SER A 106 -6.95 -4.19 -1.67
N ILE A 107 -7.59 -4.47 -0.53
CA ILE A 107 -7.61 -5.80 0.06
C ILE A 107 -9.06 -6.22 0.27
N LEU A 108 -9.36 -7.46 -0.09
CA LEU A 108 -10.60 -8.11 0.26
C LEU A 108 -10.33 -9.56 0.65
N ALA A 109 -10.72 -9.90 1.88
CA ALA A 109 -10.46 -11.19 2.51
C ALA A 109 -8.97 -11.59 2.40
N ARG A 110 -8.65 -12.58 1.57
CA ARG A 110 -7.30 -13.11 1.35
C ARG A 110 -6.66 -12.67 0.03
N ARG A 111 -7.31 -11.76 -0.71
CA ARG A 111 -6.76 -11.20 -1.94
C ARG A 111 -6.32 -9.75 -1.74
N LEU A 112 -5.11 -9.46 -2.19
CA LEU A 112 -4.58 -8.11 -2.34
C LEU A 112 -4.56 -7.79 -3.84
N TYR A 113 -5.04 -6.61 -4.20
CA TYR A 113 -4.94 -6.06 -5.55
C TYR A 113 -4.01 -4.86 -5.53
N SER A 114 -3.12 -4.79 -6.51
CA SER A 114 -2.14 -3.71 -6.62
C SER A 114 -2.18 -3.06 -8.00
N GLY A 115 -2.44 -1.76 -8.04
CA GLY A 115 -2.34 -0.93 -9.24
C GLY A 115 -0.98 -0.26 -9.33
N SER A 116 -0.38 -0.25 -10.53
CA SER A 116 0.98 0.27 -10.75
C SER A 116 1.07 1.23 -11.92
N LEU A 117 2.13 2.06 -11.89
CA LEU A 117 2.58 2.83 -13.05
C LEU A 117 3.02 1.95 -14.23
N ASP A 118 3.19 0.64 -14.05
CA ASP A 118 3.48 -0.31 -15.13
C ASP A 118 2.24 -0.69 -15.95
N LYS A 119 1.11 -0.01 -15.68
CA LYS A 119 -0.18 -0.13 -16.38
C LYS A 119 -0.94 -1.42 -16.06
N SER A 120 -0.42 -2.25 -15.16
CA SER A 120 -1.07 -3.49 -14.77
C SER A 120 -1.69 -3.42 -13.38
N ILE A 121 -2.64 -4.33 -13.15
CA ILE A 121 -3.12 -4.69 -11.83
C ILE A 121 -2.66 -6.11 -11.55
N LYS A 122 -2.08 -6.36 -10.38
CA LYS A 122 -1.79 -7.74 -9.93
C LYS A 122 -2.72 -8.12 -8.80
N ALA A 123 -3.22 -9.35 -8.85
CA ALA A 123 -3.94 -9.98 -7.77
C ALA A 123 -3.00 -10.98 -7.07
N TRP A 124 -2.91 -10.87 -5.75
CA TRP A 124 -2.05 -11.68 -4.91
C TRP A 124 -2.91 -12.48 -3.95
N ASP A 125 -2.66 -13.79 -3.89
CA ASP A 125 -3.21 -14.62 -2.82
C ASP A 125 -2.30 -14.51 -1.60
N LEU A 126 -2.83 -13.98 -0.50
CA LEU A 126 -2.06 -13.75 0.73
C LEU A 126 -1.77 -15.04 1.52
N THR A 127 -2.46 -16.13 1.21
CA THR A 127 -2.20 -17.46 1.79
C THR A 127 -0.99 -18.10 1.11
N THR A 128 -1.02 -18.18 -0.22
CA THR A 128 0.06 -18.80 -1.00
C THR A 128 1.21 -17.84 -1.27
N ARG A 129 1.00 -16.54 -1.06
CA ARG A 129 1.94 -15.43 -1.30
C ARG A 129 2.35 -15.29 -2.77
N GLN A 130 1.49 -15.74 -3.68
CA GLN A 130 1.77 -15.74 -5.11
C GLN A 130 0.91 -14.70 -5.84
N CYS A 131 1.47 -14.15 -6.91
CA CYS A 131 0.70 -13.43 -7.91
C CYS A 131 -0.15 -14.45 -8.67
N VAL A 132 -1.46 -14.44 -8.46
CA VAL A 132 -2.38 -15.39 -9.10
C VAL A 132 -2.97 -14.85 -10.40
N GLN A 133 -2.91 -13.53 -10.62
CA GLN A 133 -3.41 -12.92 -11.84
C GLN A 133 -2.70 -11.59 -12.13
N THR A 134 -2.48 -11.32 -13.42
CA THR A 134 -2.04 -10.00 -13.92
C THR A 134 -3.06 -9.52 -14.94
N LEU A 135 -3.64 -8.35 -14.69
CA LEU A 135 -4.59 -7.69 -15.59
C LEU A 135 -3.85 -6.55 -16.29
N SER A 136 -3.76 -6.62 -17.62
CA SER A 136 -2.98 -5.69 -18.44
C SER A 136 -3.85 -4.89 -19.42
N GLU A 137 -5.10 -4.66 -19.02
CA GLU A 137 -6.12 -4.03 -19.88
C GLU A 137 -6.00 -2.50 -19.97
N HIS A 138 -5.31 -1.87 -19.02
CA HIS A 138 -5.07 -0.43 -19.01
C HIS A 138 -3.88 -0.05 -19.90
N LYS A 139 -3.99 1.08 -20.60
CA LYS A 139 -2.96 1.56 -21.53
C LYS A 139 -1.98 2.56 -20.90
N ALA A 140 -2.28 3.02 -19.68
CA ALA A 140 -1.46 3.91 -18.86
C ALA A 140 -1.56 3.54 -17.37
N SER A 141 -0.86 4.28 -16.52
CA SER A 141 -0.76 4.04 -15.08
C SER A 141 -2.10 3.80 -14.40
N VAL A 142 -2.21 2.74 -13.59
CA VAL A 142 -3.40 2.46 -12.79
C VAL A 142 -3.35 3.28 -11.51
N THR A 143 -4.20 4.28 -11.41
CA THR A 143 -4.17 5.29 -10.34
C THR A 143 -4.95 4.90 -9.10
N SER A 144 -5.97 4.05 -9.24
CA SER A 144 -6.70 3.51 -8.10
C SER A 144 -7.26 2.13 -8.41
N VAL A 145 -7.28 1.25 -7.40
CA VAL A 145 -7.99 -0.03 -7.40
C VAL A 145 -8.92 -0.11 -6.19
N LEU A 146 -10.11 -0.65 -6.38
CA LEU A 146 -11.12 -0.87 -5.35
C LEU A 146 -11.74 -2.26 -5.55
N CYS A 147 -11.82 -3.05 -4.50
CA CYS A 147 -12.48 -4.35 -4.54
C CYS A 147 -13.59 -4.47 -3.49
N TRP A 148 -14.68 -5.14 -3.86
CA TRP A 148 -15.77 -5.55 -2.98
C TRP A 148 -16.40 -6.81 -3.55
N ASP A 149 -16.86 -7.72 -2.69
CA ASP A 149 -17.37 -9.03 -3.11
C ASP A 149 -16.46 -9.74 -4.13
N GLU A 150 -16.95 -10.06 -5.32
CA GLU A 150 -16.17 -10.66 -6.41
C GLU A 150 -15.79 -9.64 -7.51
N LYS A 151 -15.86 -8.35 -7.21
CA LYS A 151 -15.68 -7.25 -8.16
C LYS A 151 -14.41 -6.45 -7.90
N LEU A 152 -13.79 -5.98 -8.98
CA LEU A 152 -12.60 -5.14 -8.95
C LEU A 152 -12.79 -3.96 -9.89
N LEU A 153 -12.92 -2.76 -9.33
CA LEU A 153 -12.95 -1.52 -10.09
C LEU A 153 -11.56 -0.89 -10.11
N SER A 154 -11.12 -0.40 -11.27
CA SER A 154 -9.87 0.32 -11.44
C SER A 154 -10.03 1.55 -12.31
N CYS A 155 -9.21 2.57 -12.05
CA CYS A 155 -9.11 3.74 -12.92
C CYS A 155 -7.64 3.99 -13.33
N SER A 156 -7.46 4.63 -14.48
CA SER A 156 -6.14 4.85 -15.07
C SER A 156 -6.02 6.21 -15.73
N LEU A 157 -4.77 6.66 -15.89
CA LEU A 157 -4.43 7.81 -16.72
C LEU A 157 -4.77 7.62 -18.21
N ASP A 158 -5.18 6.41 -18.63
CA ASP A 158 -5.69 6.15 -19.98
C ASP A 158 -7.12 6.70 -20.20
N LYS A 159 -7.65 7.42 -19.20
CA LYS A 159 -8.97 8.05 -19.17
C LYS A 159 -10.12 7.04 -19.09
N THR A 160 -9.83 5.81 -18.64
CA THR A 160 -10.85 4.77 -18.48
C THR A 160 -10.99 4.32 -17.03
N VAL A 161 -12.20 3.82 -16.74
CA VAL A 161 -12.51 3.03 -15.56
C VAL A 161 -12.88 1.63 -16.06
N LYS A 162 -12.37 0.59 -15.41
CA LYS A 162 -12.65 -0.82 -15.74
C LYS A 162 -13.20 -1.50 -14.49
N LEU A 163 -14.18 -2.39 -14.69
CA LEU A 163 -14.78 -3.26 -13.67
C LEU A 163 -14.41 -4.71 -13.97
#